data_AF-A0A915PPQ9-F1
#
_entry.id   AF-A0A915PPQ9-F1
#
_cell.length_a   1.000
_cell.length_b   1.000
_cell.length_c   1.000
_cell.angle_alpha   90.00
_cell.angle_beta   90.00
_cell.angle_gamma   90.00
#
_symmetry.space_group_name_H-M   'P 1'
#
loop_
_entity.id
_entity.type
_entity.pdbx_description
1 polymer ?
#
loop_
_entity_poly.entity_id
_entity_poly.type
_entity_poly.pdbx_seq_one_letter_code
_entity_poly.pdbx_strand_id
1 'polypeptide(L)'
;MQSIQVENLRDQLQDTTSRLGETRSENERLRCLFLSSDAQGLSQLRRSLTAAEEDVIRKREEMETLRKQLATPTREIDQHSEIRYKQIVDQFTNLLKVQVGALSRFVHSKAGSVEYAELRQCVDQLIRRVAGLDEVTQMDDKMNLIEETLNNVCEAYEQVSKVLVRTQRETHEKEVLTEHASSEEIADEVQDLENELEELHATHAEEMESLQSKFEYQLKLLRERLNHEEHRRKKAQEELQTLNSLNDHSLSTMKKTHEEMLAEQRRQYEDQITALREEHAAELQEEKKATRMALDAVQRAHDAELRNINEKVRSMGSAGSNSIISLQTNIPSESRSDVQSARQSKMLEQMSTELAQLSALYSAKCLENSQLDEKMSLLLADKENQSSLNDVEAQNRRLHRELRQKDAIIEELRQTVAFLERRAADLTGDELPIKYEEHADGVPVLLEESVTPQPPQTHSPTLQQQLPQIALNCPSVNSNLTAQPTAVAPSTLRLLSGQGVKFRKNRQMTPKMTSRRNDVRFHSNPAIPVTEMTTDYSTNELRRSVIIPVSERRKFFETIAEYSHPF
;
A
#
# COMPACT_ATOMS: atom_id res chain seq x y z
N MET A 1 -9.31 68.15 30.87
CA MET A 1 -9.80 66.90 30.25
C MET A 1 -8.98 66.48 29.03
N GLN A 2 -8.71 67.35 28.05
CA GLN A 2 -7.97 66.96 26.82
C GLN A 2 -6.53 66.44 27.07
N SER A 3 -5.80 67.00 28.04
CA SER A 3 -4.42 66.56 28.35
C SER A 3 -4.36 65.11 28.84
N ILE A 4 -5.30 64.70 29.70
CA ILE A 4 -5.35 63.36 30.29
C ILE A 4 -5.68 62.30 29.23
N GLN A 5 -6.52 62.66 28.26
CA GLN A 5 -6.88 61.77 27.16
C GLN A 5 -5.72 61.57 26.17
N VAL A 6 -4.94 62.62 25.91
CA VAL A 6 -3.73 62.52 25.07
C VAL A 6 -2.64 61.70 25.75
N GLU A 7 -2.48 61.85 27.06
CA GLU A 7 -1.52 61.08 27.86
C GLU A 7 -1.90 59.58 27.90
N ASN A 8 -3.18 59.26 28.10
CA ASN A 8 -3.67 57.88 28.05
C ASN A 8 -3.47 57.23 26.67
N LEU A 9 -3.70 57.98 25.58
CA LEU A 9 -3.43 57.48 24.22
C LEU A 9 -1.94 57.26 23.96
N ARG A 10 -1.06 58.08 24.54
CA ARG A 10 0.39 57.86 24.44
C ARG A 10 0.82 56.61 25.20
N ASP A 11 0.28 56.40 26.40
CA ASP A 11 0.57 55.20 27.19
C ASP A 11 0.08 53.93 26.48
N GLN A 12 -1.12 53.96 25.88
CA GLN A 12 -1.61 52.85 25.07
C GLN A 12 -0.76 52.61 23.82
N LEU A 13 -0.28 53.67 23.17
CA LEU A 13 0.61 53.55 22.00
C LEU A 13 1.97 52.94 22.42
N GLN A 14 2.47 53.30 23.59
CA GLN A 14 3.73 52.78 24.10
C GLN A 14 3.62 51.32 24.54
N ASP A 15 2.52 50.93 25.16
CA ASP A 15 2.23 49.54 25.53
C ASP A 15 2.05 48.65 24.30
N THR A 16 1.28 49.12 23.31
CA THR A 16 1.10 48.40 22.03
C THR A 16 2.40 48.27 21.24
N THR A 17 3.24 49.30 21.25
CA THR A 17 4.57 49.25 20.61
C THR A 17 5.49 48.25 21.30
N SER A 18 5.45 48.18 22.64
CA SER A 18 6.25 47.23 23.42
C SER A 18 5.82 45.78 23.14
N ARG A 19 4.50 45.52 23.15
CA ARG A 19 3.93 44.20 22.81
C ARG A 19 4.23 43.77 21.37
N LEU A 20 4.26 44.72 20.43
CA LEU A 20 4.65 44.45 19.05
C LEU A 20 6.13 44.07 18.94
N GLY A 21 7.00 44.73 19.72
CA GLY A 21 8.42 44.40 19.83
C GLY A 21 8.66 42.98 20.35
N GLU A 22 7.96 42.58 21.41
CA GLU A 22 8.01 41.21 21.96
C GLU A 22 7.55 40.18 20.93
N THR A 23 6.42 40.43 20.27
CA THR A 23 5.86 39.54 19.23
C THR A 23 6.80 39.38 18.04
N ARG A 24 7.52 40.45 17.67
CA ARG A 24 8.52 40.42 16.60
C ARG A 24 9.74 39.59 16.99
N SER A 25 10.23 39.74 18.23
CA SER A 25 11.36 38.95 18.73
C SER A 25 11.03 37.44 18.84
N GLU A 26 9.80 37.11 19.24
CA GLU A 26 9.31 35.73 19.30
C GLU A 26 9.16 35.13 17.89
N ASN A 27 8.67 35.92 16.91
CA ASN A 27 8.64 35.50 15.51
C ASN A 27 10.04 35.25 14.94
N GLU A 28 11.02 36.09 15.26
CA GLU A 28 12.42 35.90 14.86
C GLU A 28 12.99 34.60 15.46
N ARG A 29 12.69 34.35 16.75
CA ARG A 29 13.08 33.11 17.45
C ARG A 29 12.44 31.87 16.80
N LEU A 30 11.16 31.93 16.46
CA LEU A 30 10.45 30.85 15.77
C LEU A 30 11.00 30.64 14.36
N ARG A 31 11.29 31.70 13.61
CA ARG A 31 11.96 31.63 12.30
C ARG A 31 13.32 30.96 12.40
N CYS A 32 14.13 31.30 13.40
CA CYS A 32 15.41 30.63 13.64
C CYS A 32 15.26 29.12 13.91
N LEU A 33 14.23 28.72 14.68
CA LEU A 33 13.91 27.31 14.93
C LEU A 33 13.42 26.56 13.67
N PHE A 34 12.66 27.23 12.81
CA PHE A 34 12.17 26.66 11.55
C PHE A 34 13.25 26.61 10.45
N LEU A 35 14.17 27.58 10.43
CA LEU A 35 15.27 27.65 9.48
C LEU A 35 16.45 26.74 9.88
N SER A 36 16.63 26.46 11.17
CA SER A 36 17.44 25.32 11.60
C SER A 36 16.72 24.04 11.21
N SER A 37 16.99 23.54 10.00
CA SER A 37 16.53 22.24 9.52
C SER A 37 16.87 21.16 10.55
N ASP A 38 15.90 20.80 11.39
CA ASP A 38 16.03 19.65 12.28
C ASP A 38 15.95 18.38 11.42
N ALA A 39 17.12 17.97 10.91
CA ALA A 39 17.34 16.62 10.39
C ALA A 39 16.90 15.54 11.40
N GLN A 40 16.78 15.89 12.69
CA GLN A 40 16.15 15.08 13.72
C GLN A 40 14.65 14.84 13.50
N GLY A 41 13.87 15.85 13.08
CA GLY A 41 12.43 15.69 12.82
C GLY A 41 12.14 14.75 11.65
N LEU A 42 12.85 14.95 10.52
CA LEU A 42 12.75 14.08 9.34
C LEU A 42 13.24 12.65 9.63
N SER A 43 14.35 12.49 10.38
CA SER A 43 14.84 11.16 10.77
C SER A 43 13.95 10.48 11.82
N GLN A 44 13.24 11.24 12.64
CA GLN A 44 12.27 10.71 13.60
C GLN A 44 10.98 10.30 12.89
N LEU A 45 10.52 11.07 11.90
CA LEU A 45 9.39 10.70 11.05
C LEU A 45 9.69 9.42 10.25
N ARG A 46 10.90 9.31 9.67
CA ARG A 46 11.34 8.08 8.98
C ARG A 46 11.37 6.87 9.93
N ARG A 47 11.90 7.03 11.14
CA ARG A 47 11.88 5.95 12.16
C ARG A 47 10.47 5.57 12.57
N SER A 48 9.58 6.55 12.75
CA SER A 48 8.19 6.31 13.10
C SER A 48 7.44 5.61 11.97
N LEU A 49 7.71 5.98 10.72
CA LEU A 49 7.13 5.34 9.54
C LEU A 49 7.59 3.89 9.42
N THR A 50 8.89 3.62 9.56
CA THR A 50 9.41 2.24 9.57
C THR A 50 8.82 1.40 10.70
N ALA A 51 8.69 1.96 11.91
CA ALA A 51 8.06 1.26 13.03
C ALA A 51 6.58 0.94 12.77
N ALA A 52 5.84 1.86 12.12
CA ALA A 52 4.45 1.64 11.72
C ALA A 52 4.33 0.59 10.60
N GLU A 53 5.23 0.61 9.62
CA GLU A 53 5.30 -0.40 8.55
C GLU A 53 5.55 -1.80 9.11
N GLU A 54 6.51 -1.93 10.03
CA GLU A 54 6.78 -3.20 10.73
C GLU A 54 5.57 -3.68 11.54
N ASP A 55 4.82 -2.76 12.16
CA ASP A 55 3.63 -3.13 12.93
C ASP A 55 2.49 -3.63 12.04
N VAL A 56 2.31 -3.01 10.86
CA VAL A 56 1.36 -3.48 9.85
C VAL A 56 1.75 -4.87 9.35
N ILE A 57 3.04 -5.14 9.14
CA ILE A 57 3.52 -6.47 8.72
C ILE A 57 3.22 -7.51 9.81
N ARG A 58 3.55 -7.22 11.08
CA ARG A 58 3.22 -8.11 12.22
C ARG A 58 1.73 -8.37 12.33
N LYS A 59 0.89 -7.34 12.18
CA LYS A 59 -0.57 -7.49 12.21
C LYS A 59 -1.11 -8.31 11.05
N ARG A 60 -0.49 -8.23 9.87
CA ARG A 60 -0.84 -9.10 8.74
C ARG A 60 -0.45 -10.55 9.01
N GLU A 61 0.71 -10.80 9.61
CA GLU A 61 1.14 -12.15 10.01
C GLU A 61 0.25 -12.73 11.12
N GLU A 62 -0.12 -11.92 12.12
CA GLU A 62 -1.12 -12.28 13.14
C GLU A 62 -2.49 -12.59 12.52
N MET A 63 -2.97 -11.77 11.58
CA MET A 63 -4.21 -12.04 10.85
C MET A 63 -4.14 -13.32 10.01
N GLU A 64 -2.99 -13.62 9.40
CA GLU A 64 -2.79 -14.82 8.62
C GLU A 64 -2.71 -16.07 9.50
N THR A 65 -2.05 -15.97 10.66
CA THR A 65 -2.05 -17.06 11.65
C THR A 65 -3.42 -17.29 12.25
N LEU A 66 -4.18 -16.23 12.59
CA LEU A 66 -5.57 -16.33 13.01
C LEU A 66 -6.45 -16.92 11.90
N ARG A 67 -6.28 -16.52 10.64
CA ARG A 67 -6.98 -17.14 9.50
C ARG A 67 -6.69 -18.62 9.38
N LYS A 68 -5.43 -19.02 9.50
CA LYS A 68 -5.03 -20.44 9.49
C LYS A 68 -5.67 -21.20 10.66
N GLN A 69 -5.67 -20.61 11.86
CA GLN A 69 -6.31 -21.16 13.05
C GLN A 69 -7.85 -21.19 12.98
N LEU A 70 -8.49 -20.34 12.18
CA LEU A 70 -9.93 -20.36 11.91
C LEU A 70 -10.30 -21.27 10.72
N ALA A 71 -9.37 -21.57 9.82
CA ALA A 71 -9.59 -22.48 8.70
C ALA A 71 -9.39 -23.96 9.10
N THR A 72 -8.57 -24.24 10.10
CA THR A 72 -8.35 -25.59 10.65
C THR A 72 -9.52 -26.20 11.46
N PRO A 73 -10.31 -25.45 12.27
CA PRO A 73 -11.32 -26.06 13.14
C PRO A 73 -12.53 -26.57 12.37
N THR A 74 -12.90 -25.96 11.24
CA THR A 74 -14.08 -26.37 10.46
C THR A 74 -13.88 -27.71 9.79
N ARG A 75 -12.68 -28.01 9.26
CA ARG A 75 -12.40 -29.32 8.65
C ARG A 75 -12.32 -30.46 9.65
N GLU A 76 -11.77 -30.22 10.84
CA GLU A 76 -11.62 -31.25 11.87
C GLU A 76 -12.97 -31.58 12.53
N ILE A 77 -13.82 -30.56 12.75
CA ILE A 77 -15.17 -30.76 13.30
C ILE A 77 -16.04 -31.53 12.28
N ASP A 78 -16.01 -31.16 11.00
CA ASP A 78 -16.80 -31.82 9.95
C ASP A 78 -16.38 -33.29 9.74
N GLN A 79 -15.07 -33.57 9.73
CA GLN A 79 -14.55 -34.95 9.66
C GLN A 79 -14.93 -35.78 10.89
N HIS A 80 -14.86 -35.20 12.10
CA HIS A 80 -15.26 -35.90 13.31
C HIS A 80 -16.76 -36.17 13.38
N SER A 81 -17.61 -35.30 12.83
CA SER A 81 -19.05 -35.59 12.68
C SER A 81 -19.31 -36.69 11.65
N GLU A 82 -18.62 -36.68 10.51
CA GLU A 82 -18.80 -37.67 9.45
C GLU A 82 -18.34 -39.07 9.89
N ILE A 83 -17.20 -39.16 10.59
CA ILE A 83 -16.70 -40.41 11.19
C ILE A 83 -17.68 -40.94 12.24
N ARG A 84 -18.21 -40.08 13.12
CA ARG A 84 -19.21 -40.49 14.11
C ARG A 84 -20.50 -40.97 13.46
N TYR A 85 -20.97 -40.27 12.44
CA TYR A 85 -22.18 -40.63 11.73
C TYR A 85 -22.05 -42.00 11.07
N LYS A 86 -20.92 -42.26 10.40
CA LYS A 86 -20.60 -43.58 9.83
C LYS A 86 -20.58 -44.68 10.89
N GLN A 87 -19.93 -44.43 12.04
CA GLN A 87 -19.92 -45.39 13.16
C GLN A 87 -21.33 -45.70 13.67
N ILE A 88 -22.20 -44.69 13.78
CA ILE A 88 -23.59 -44.87 14.23
C ILE A 88 -24.38 -45.72 13.23
N VAL A 89 -24.26 -45.44 11.93
CA VAL A 89 -24.92 -46.22 10.85
C VAL A 89 -24.49 -47.68 10.88
N ASP A 90 -23.20 -47.94 11.08
CA ASP A 90 -22.67 -49.31 11.17
C ASP A 90 -23.15 -50.02 12.45
N GLN A 91 -23.23 -49.30 13.58
CA GLN A 91 -23.79 -49.85 14.83
C GLN A 91 -25.26 -50.25 14.68
N PHE A 92 -26.10 -49.41 14.07
CA PHE A 92 -27.50 -49.75 13.82
C PHE A 92 -27.65 -50.92 12.85
N THR A 93 -26.83 -50.97 11.81
CA THR A 93 -26.81 -52.10 10.85
C THR A 93 -26.47 -53.41 11.58
N ASN A 94 -25.48 -53.40 12.47
CA ASN A 94 -25.11 -54.57 13.26
C ASN A 94 -26.20 -54.95 14.27
N LEU A 95 -26.82 -53.98 14.92
CA LEU A 95 -27.95 -54.21 15.82
C LEU A 95 -29.10 -54.90 15.07
N LEU A 96 -29.47 -54.40 13.90
CA LEU A 96 -30.50 -55.02 13.05
C LEU A 96 -30.15 -56.47 12.67
N LYS A 97 -28.90 -56.75 12.30
CA LYS A 97 -28.42 -58.13 12.02
C LYS A 97 -28.61 -59.04 13.22
N VAL A 98 -28.26 -58.58 14.42
CA VAL A 98 -28.41 -59.34 15.67
C VAL A 98 -29.88 -59.56 16.02
N GLN A 99 -30.71 -58.51 15.95
CA GLN A 99 -32.13 -58.56 16.30
C GLN A 99 -32.90 -59.48 15.34
N VAL A 100 -32.71 -59.31 14.02
CA VAL A 100 -33.34 -60.18 13.02
C VAL A 100 -32.82 -61.62 13.11
N GLY A 101 -31.54 -61.81 13.41
CA GLY A 101 -30.97 -63.15 13.66
C GLY A 101 -31.54 -63.82 14.92
N ALA A 102 -31.82 -63.07 15.97
CA ALA A 102 -32.49 -63.56 17.17
C ALA A 102 -33.96 -63.93 16.90
N LEU A 103 -34.70 -63.06 16.22
CA LEU A 103 -36.06 -63.33 15.75
C LEU A 103 -36.12 -64.58 14.88
N SER A 104 -35.20 -64.71 13.93
CA SER A 104 -35.13 -65.87 13.05
C SER A 104 -34.94 -67.16 13.84
N ARG A 105 -33.97 -67.20 14.76
CA ARG A 105 -33.74 -68.38 15.61
C ARG A 105 -34.95 -68.71 16.48
N PHE A 106 -35.59 -67.72 17.08
CA PHE A 106 -36.77 -67.92 17.92
C PHE A 106 -37.94 -68.48 17.12
N VAL A 107 -38.33 -67.81 16.05
CA VAL A 107 -39.51 -68.19 15.25
C VAL A 107 -39.29 -69.54 14.55
N HIS A 108 -38.08 -69.81 14.05
CA HIS A 108 -37.74 -71.10 13.43
C HIS A 108 -37.57 -72.25 14.44
N SER A 109 -37.22 -71.98 15.70
CA SER A 109 -37.23 -73.01 16.76
C SER A 109 -38.64 -73.56 17.04
N LYS A 110 -39.68 -72.81 16.67
CA LYS A 110 -41.10 -73.17 16.81
C LYS A 110 -41.70 -73.68 15.50
N ALA A 111 -40.88 -74.23 14.60
CA ALA A 111 -41.29 -74.60 13.24
C ALA A 111 -42.54 -75.49 13.10
N GLY A 112 -42.88 -76.27 14.14
CA GLY A 112 -44.07 -77.11 14.18
C GLY A 112 -45.39 -76.39 14.50
N SER A 113 -45.36 -75.12 14.92
CA SER A 113 -46.57 -74.33 15.18
C SER A 113 -46.99 -73.53 13.94
N VAL A 114 -48.26 -73.70 13.54
CA VAL A 114 -48.88 -73.00 12.41
C VAL A 114 -49.00 -71.50 12.70
N GLU A 115 -49.12 -71.11 13.98
CA GLU A 115 -49.27 -69.72 14.41
C GLU A 115 -48.05 -68.84 14.09
N TYR A 116 -46.88 -69.45 13.88
CA TYR A 116 -45.64 -68.76 13.54
C TYR A 116 -45.34 -68.78 12.02
N ALA A 117 -46.23 -69.32 11.17
CA ALA A 117 -45.96 -69.46 9.74
C ALA A 117 -45.83 -68.10 9.01
N GLU A 118 -46.77 -67.19 9.25
CA GLU A 118 -46.76 -65.83 8.66
C GLU A 118 -45.57 -65.01 9.18
N LEU A 119 -45.26 -65.16 10.47
CA LEU A 119 -44.14 -64.49 11.12
C LEU A 119 -42.78 -64.98 10.59
N ARG A 120 -42.64 -66.27 10.24
CA ARG A 120 -41.42 -66.79 9.57
C ARG A 120 -41.18 -66.09 8.24
N GLN A 121 -42.23 -65.97 7.42
CA GLN A 121 -42.14 -65.32 6.13
C GLN A 121 -41.78 -63.83 6.26
N CYS A 122 -42.30 -63.15 7.28
CA CYS A 122 -41.94 -61.77 7.62
C CYS A 122 -40.47 -61.65 8.02
N VAL A 123 -39.99 -62.52 8.91
CA VAL A 123 -38.59 -62.53 9.36
C VAL A 123 -37.62 -62.88 8.23
N ASP A 124 -37.97 -63.78 7.32
CA ASP A 124 -37.15 -64.09 6.14
C ASP A 124 -37.06 -62.94 5.13
N GLN A 125 -38.07 -62.06 5.08
CA GLN A 125 -37.99 -60.82 4.32
C GLN A 125 -37.09 -59.80 5.03
N LEU A 126 -37.17 -59.69 6.35
CA LEU A 126 -36.27 -58.86 7.16
C LEU A 126 -34.81 -59.27 7.02
N ILE A 127 -34.50 -60.58 7.01
CA ILE A 127 -33.13 -61.08 6.80
C ILE A 127 -32.58 -60.58 5.45
N ARG A 128 -33.37 -60.69 4.39
CA ARG A 128 -32.97 -60.23 3.05
C ARG A 128 -32.78 -58.71 2.98
N ARG A 129 -33.66 -57.94 3.61
CA ARG A 129 -33.53 -56.47 3.69
C ARG A 129 -32.29 -56.04 4.46
N VAL A 130 -32.02 -56.65 5.61
CA VAL A 130 -30.83 -56.35 6.42
C VAL A 130 -29.53 -56.76 5.72
N ALA A 131 -29.53 -57.86 4.94
CA ALA A 131 -28.38 -58.23 4.12
C ALA A 131 -28.11 -57.21 3.00
N GLY A 132 -29.16 -56.64 2.40
CA GLY A 132 -29.06 -55.59 1.38
C GLY A 132 -28.57 -54.23 1.90
N LEU A 133 -28.58 -53.99 3.22
CA LEU A 133 -28.04 -52.74 3.81
C LEU A 133 -26.53 -52.57 3.60
N ASP A 134 -25.79 -53.67 3.37
CA ASP A 134 -24.36 -53.61 3.10
C ASP A 134 -24.05 -53.14 1.67
N GLU A 135 -25.02 -53.24 0.75
CA GLU A 135 -24.87 -52.87 -0.67
C GLU A 135 -25.16 -51.38 -0.93
N VAL A 136 -25.82 -50.69 0.00
CA VAL A 136 -26.16 -49.27 -0.10
C VAL A 136 -24.94 -48.42 0.25
N THR A 137 -24.43 -47.68 -0.74
CA THR A 137 -23.22 -46.85 -0.61
C THR A 137 -23.50 -45.41 -0.21
N GLN A 138 -24.69 -44.87 -0.49
CA GLN A 138 -25.10 -43.55 -0.03
C GLN A 138 -25.58 -43.61 1.42
N MET A 139 -24.99 -42.77 2.28
CA MET A 139 -25.23 -42.77 3.72
C MET A 139 -26.65 -42.33 4.12
N ASP A 140 -27.22 -41.34 3.42
CA ASP A 140 -28.58 -40.84 3.74
C ASP A 140 -29.65 -41.87 3.37
N ASP A 141 -29.52 -42.50 2.21
CA ASP A 141 -30.40 -43.59 1.79
C ASP A 141 -30.28 -44.80 2.72
N LYS A 142 -29.06 -45.10 3.18
CA LYS A 142 -28.81 -46.19 4.14
C LYS A 142 -29.47 -45.93 5.49
N MET A 143 -29.45 -44.69 6.00
CA MET A 143 -30.11 -44.34 7.25
C MET A 143 -31.64 -44.45 7.15
N ASN A 144 -32.23 -43.95 6.07
CA ASN A 144 -33.68 -44.07 5.84
C ASN A 144 -34.12 -45.55 5.77
N LEU A 145 -33.32 -46.40 5.11
CA LEU A 145 -33.60 -47.83 5.02
C LEU A 145 -33.40 -48.55 6.36
N ILE A 146 -32.44 -48.12 7.19
CA ILE A 146 -32.26 -48.61 8.56
C ILE A 146 -33.49 -48.28 9.41
N GLU A 147 -34.00 -47.05 9.33
CA GLU A 147 -35.19 -46.61 10.07
C GLU A 147 -36.43 -47.44 9.67
N GLU A 148 -36.67 -47.60 8.37
CA GLU A 148 -37.76 -48.44 7.88
C GLU A 148 -37.60 -49.90 8.36
N THR A 149 -36.38 -50.42 8.33
CA THR A 149 -36.10 -51.80 8.76
C THR A 149 -36.28 -51.96 10.28
N LEU A 150 -35.90 -50.96 11.09
CA LEU A 150 -36.15 -50.94 12.54
C LEU A 150 -37.64 -50.99 12.85
N ASN A 151 -38.46 -50.20 12.16
CA ASN A 151 -39.92 -50.23 12.34
C ASN A 151 -40.49 -51.62 12.02
N ASN A 152 -40.06 -52.22 10.91
CA ASN A 152 -40.47 -53.59 10.55
C ASN A 152 -40.01 -54.63 11.60
N VAL A 153 -38.85 -54.46 12.23
CA VAL A 153 -38.37 -55.32 13.33
C VAL A 153 -39.22 -55.14 14.58
N CYS A 154 -39.58 -53.91 14.95
CA CYS A 154 -40.48 -53.63 16.05
C CYS A 154 -41.85 -54.31 15.84
N GLU A 155 -42.42 -54.20 14.65
CA GLU A 155 -43.67 -54.89 14.29
C GLU A 155 -43.55 -56.42 14.42
N ALA A 156 -42.43 -57.00 14.00
CA ALA A 156 -42.18 -58.44 14.16
C ALA A 156 -42.12 -58.85 15.64
N TYR A 157 -41.47 -58.07 16.50
CA TYR A 157 -41.47 -58.31 17.96
C TYR A 157 -42.85 -58.18 18.59
N GLU A 158 -43.68 -57.23 18.14
CA GLU A 158 -45.07 -57.16 18.59
C GLU A 158 -45.88 -58.39 18.19
N GLN A 159 -45.67 -58.90 16.97
CA GLN A 159 -46.33 -60.13 16.53
C GLN A 159 -45.87 -61.34 17.34
N VAL A 160 -44.58 -61.45 17.66
CA VAL A 160 -44.05 -62.46 18.61
C VAL A 160 -44.78 -62.37 19.96
N SER A 161 -44.91 -61.16 20.52
CA SER A 161 -45.60 -60.94 21.79
C SER A 161 -47.07 -61.34 21.75
N LYS A 162 -47.79 -60.97 20.67
CA LYS A 162 -49.20 -61.34 20.46
C LYS A 162 -49.40 -62.85 20.36
N VAL A 163 -48.47 -63.59 19.74
CA VAL A 163 -48.53 -65.06 19.67
C VAL A 163 -48.18 -65.68 21.02
N LEU A 164 -47.12 -65.19 21.69
CA LEU A 164 -46.72 -65.67 23.02
C LEU A 164 -47.83 -65.53 24.07
N VAL A 165 -48.51 -64.38 24.14
CA VAL A 165 -49.61 -64.15 25.10
C VAL A 165 -50.79 -65.09 24.84
N ARG A 166 -51.08 -65.42 23.58
CA ARG A 166 -52.09 -66.43 23.23
C ARG A 166 -51.68 -67.81 23.73
N THR A 167 -50.42 -68.21 23.49
CA THR A 167 -49.89 -69.50 23.97
C THR A 167 -49.80 -69.58 25.50
N GLN A 168 -49.52 -68.47 26.19
CA GLN A 168 -49.32 -68.44 27.65
C GLN A 168 -50.64 -68.45 28.44
N ARG A 169 -51.71 -67.82 27.92
CA ARG A 169 -53.06 -67.87 28.51
C ARG A 169 -53.62 -69.30 28.53
N GLU A 170 -53.21 -70.16 27.61
CA GLU A 170 -53.57 -71.59 27.59
C GLU A 170 -52.79 -72.43 28.63
N THR A 171 -51.63 -71.95 29.10
CA THR A 171 -50.82 -72.61 30.14
C THR A 171 -51.13 -72.16 31.57
N HIS A 172 -51.61 -70.93 31.77
CA HIS A 172 -51.82 -70.34 33.10
C HIS A 172 -53.12 -70.76 33.81
N GLU A 173 -53.99 -71.55 33.17
CA GLU A 173 -55.16 -72.16 33.84
C GLU A 173 -54.76 -73.32 34.78
N LYS A 174 -53.48 -73.72 34.85
CA LYS A 174 -53.02 -74.92 35.58
C LYS A 174 -52.12 -74.70 36.81
N GLU A 175 -51.73 -73.48 37.16
CA GLU A 175 -50.54 -73.29 38.02
C GLU A 175 -50.68 -72.28 39.18
N VAL A 176 -51.89 -72.05 39.74
CA VAL A 176 -52.13 -71.02 40.78
C VAL A 176 -52.44 -71.58 42.17
N LEU A 177 -51.88 -72.73 42.58
CA LEU A 177 -52.20 -73.33 43.89
C LEU A 177 -50.97 -73.86 44.64
N THR A 178 -50.12 -72.96 45.14
CA THR A 178 -49.34 -73.14 46.40
C THR A 178 -48.44 -71.94 46.63
N GLU A 179 -48.63 -71.19 47.72
CA GLU A 179 -47.56 -70.69 48.62
C GLU A 179 -48.12 -69.64 49.61
N HIS A 180 -48.44 -70.08 50.83
CA HIS A 180 -48.76 -69.21 51.97
C HIS A 180 -48.06 -69.77 53.21
N ALA A 181 -46.73 -69.67 53.25
CA ALA A 181 -45.94 -69.98 54.45
C ALA A 181 -44.56 -69.27 54.43
N SER A 182 -44.53 -67.95 54.28
CA SER A 182 -43.32 -67.11 54.44
C SER A 182 -43.60 -65.60 54.57
N SER A 183 -44.86 -65.20 54.79
CA SER A 183 -45.31 -63.81 54.59
C SER A 183 -44.72 -62.76 55.56
N GLU A 184 -44.14 -63.17 56.68
CA GLU A 184 -43.63 -62.25 57.72
C GLU A 184 -42.13 -62.00 57.57
N GLU A 185 -41.32 -63.03 57.28
CA GLU A 185 -39.90 -62.85 56.87
C GLU A 185 -39.79 -62.05 55.56
N ILE A 186 -40.73 -62.27 54.63
CA ILE A 186 -40.80 -61.50 53.39
C ILE A 186 -41.16 -60.04 53.67
N ALA A 187 -42.00 -59.75 54.66
CA ALA A 187 -42.39 -58.38 54.98
C ALA A 187 -41.23 -57.56 55.57
N ASP A 188 -40.44 -58.18 56.46
CA ASP A 188 -39.24 -57.56 57.01
C ASP A 188 -38.16 -57.33 55.93
N GLU A 189 -37.94 -58.32 55.05
CA GLU A 189 -37.01 -58.19 53.92
C GLU A 189 -37.45 -57.11 52.91
N VAL A 190 -38.76 -56.98 52.66
CA VAL A 190 -39.30 -55.90 51.83
C VAL A 190 -39.07 -54.54 52.47
N GLN A 191 -39.25 -54.41 53.78
CA GLN A 191 -39.03 -53.14 54.48
C GLN A 191 -37.55 -52.74 54.46
N ASP A 192 -36.62 -53.69 54.60
CA ASP A 192 -35.18 -53.44 54.49
C ASP A 192 -34.78 -53.02 53.07
N LEU A 193 -35.34 -53.67 52.05
CA LEU A 193 -35.13 -53.30 50.64
C LEU A 193 -35.74 -51.93 50.29
N GLU A 194 -36.88 -51.57 50.88
CA GLU A 194 -37.47 -50.24 50.74
C GLU A 194 -36.58 -49.16 51.35
N ASN A 195 -35.99 -49.41 52.52
CA ASN A 195 -35.04 -48.51 53.16
C ASN A 195 -33.75 -48.36 52.33
N GLU A 196 -33.21 -49.46 51.81
CA GLU A 196 -32.02 -49.44 50.93
C GLU A 196 -32.30 -48.68 49.62
N LEU A 197 -33.49 -48.86 49.03
CA LEU A 197 -33.93 -48.07 47.88
C LEU A 197 -34.04 -46.58 48.21
N GLU A 198 -34.59 -46.21 49.36
CA GLU A 198 -34.69 -44.80 49.76
C GLU A 198 -33.30 -44.17 49.95
N GLU A 199 -32.35 -44.88 50.57
CA GLU A 199 -30.95 -44.44 50.70
C GLU A 199 -30.26 -44.31 49.32
N LEU A 200 -30.47 -45.28 48.42
CA LEU A 200 -29.89 -45.26 47.08
C LEU A 200 -30.48 -44.12 46.23
N HIS A 201 -31.77 -43.82 46.40
CA HIS A 201 -32.40 -42.67 45.78
C HIS A 201 -31.87 -41.34 46.33
N ALA A 202 -31.65 -41.24 47.65
CA ALA A 202 -31.09 -40.04 48.27
C ALA A 202 -29.65 -39.77 47.82
N THR A 203 -28.79 -40.80 47.83
CA THR A 203 -27.40 -40.69 47.35
C THR A 203 -27.33 -40.31 45.87
N HIS A 204 -28.15 -40.94 45.03
CA HIS A 204 -28.23 -40.56 43.61
C HIS A 204 -28.70 -39.11 43.41
N ALA A 205 -29.66 -38.62 44.21
CA ALA A 205 -30.10 -37.22 44.16
C ALA A 205 -28.97 -36.25 44.56
N GLU A 206 -28.21 -36.57 45.61
CA GLU A 206 -27.04 -35.79 46.03
C GLU A 206 -25.93 -35.79 44.96
N GLU A 207 -25.68 -36.93 44.30
CA GLU A 207 -24.73 -37.02 43.20
C GLU A 207 -25.15 -36.15 42.01
N MET A 208 -26.44 -36.16 41.66
CA MET A 208 -27.00 -35.32 40.60
C MET A 208 -26.89 -33.83 40.94
N GLU A 209 -27.17 -33.43 42.18
CA GLU A 209 -27.03 -32.04 42.64
C GLU A 209 -25.55 -31.60 42.67
N SER A 210 -24.65 -32.48 43.12
CA SER A 210 -23.20 -32.26 43.08
C SER A 210 -22.69 -32.07 41.66
N LEU A 211 -23.16 -32.90 40.72
CA LEU A 211 -22.80 -32.79 39.30
C LEU A 211 -23.35 -31.50 38.68
N GLN A 212 -24.60 -31.15 38.99
CA GLN A 212 -25.22 -29.90 38.55
C GLN A 212 -24.45 -28.68 39.05
N SER A 213 -24.09 -28.65 40.34
CA SER A 213 -23.30 -27.58 40.95
C SER A 213 -21.91 -27.42 40.31
N LYS A 214 -21.24 -28.53 39.98
CA LYS A 214 -19.95 -28.51 39.24
C LYS A 214 -20.10 -27.89 37.86
N PHE A 215 -21.14 -28.24 37.11
CA PHE A 215 -21.39 -27.64 35.79
C PHE A 215 -21.78 -26.16 35.89
N GLU A 216 -22.58 -25.80 36.89
CA GLU A 216 -22.96 -24.40 37.12
C GLU A 216 -21.74 -23.55 37.47
N TYR A 217 -20.84 -24.05 38.32
CA TYR A 217 -19.58 -23.39 38.63
C TYR A 217 -18.68 -23.25 37.39
N GLN A 218 -18.55 -24.28 36.56
CA GLN A 218 -17.81 -24.20 35.30
C GLN A 218 -18.40 -23.16 34.35
N LEU A 219 -19.72 -23.13 34.20
CA LEU A 219 -20.42 -22.12 33.39
C LEU A 219 -20.20 -20.71 33.92
N LYS A 220 -20.21 -20.53 35.25
CA LYS A 220 -19.93 -19.24 35.88
C LYS A 220 -18.50 -18.78 35.58
N LEU A 221 -17.51 -19.66 35.72
CA LEU A 221 -16.12 -19.35 35.40
C LEU A 221 -15.93 -18.97 33.92
N LEU A 222 -16.60 -19.67 33.01
CA LEU A 222 -16.56 -19.36 31.58
C LEU A 222 -17.21 -18.01 31.28
N ARG A 223 -18.36 -17.69 31.90
CA ARG A 223 -19.00 -16.37 31.77
C ARG A 223 -18.13 -15.25 32.31
N GLU A 224 -17.50 -15.44 33.47
CA GLU A 224 -16.56 -14.47 34.02
C GLU A 224 -15.37 -14.28 33.09
N ARG A 225 -14.77 -15.36 32.57
CA ARG A 225 -13.67 -15.27 31.61
C ARG A 225 -14.07 -14.52 30.34
N LEU A 226 -15.26 -14.81 29.81
CA LEU A 226 -15.82 -14.11 28.65
C LEU A 226 -15.97 -12.61 28.92
N ASN A 227 -16.55 -12.25 30.06
CA ASN A 227 -16.72 -10.85 30.46
C ASN A 227 -15.37 -10.14 30.59
N HIS A 228 -14.35 -10.77 31.17
CA HIS A 228 -13.00 -10.17 31.29
C HIS A 228 -12.34 -9.96 29.92
N GLU A 229 -12.53 -10.89 28.98
CA GLU A 229 -12.10 -10.69 27.59
C GLU A 229 -12.85 -9.52 26.95
N GLU A 230 -14.17 -9.48 27.06
CA GLU A 230 -14.98 -8.42 26.47
C GLU A 230 -14.60 -7.03 27.00
N HIS A 231 -14.31 -6.90 28.29
CA HIS A 231 -13.81 -5.65 28.88
C HIS A 231 -12.43 -5.28 28.34
N ARG A 232 -11.52 -6.25 28.17
CA ARG A 232 -10.19 -6.02 27.59
C ARG A 232 -10.30 -5.57 26.14
N ARG A 233 -11.14 -6.23 25.34
CA ARG A 233 -11.45 -5.86 23.95
C ARG A 233 -12.03 -4.46 23.88
N LYS A 234 -12.99 -4.12 24.75
CA LYS A 234 -13.60 -2.78 24.79
C LYS A 234 -12.57 -1.71 25.12
N LYS A 235 -11.71 -1.94 26.11
CA LYS A 235 -10.62 -1.01 26.47
C LYS A 235 -9.64 -0.81 25.31
N ALA A 236 -9.22 -1.89 24.65
CA ALA A 236 -8.36 -1.78 23.47
C ALA A 236 -9.02 -1.02 22.32
N GLN A 237 -10.34 -1.19 22.14
CA GLN A 237 -11.11 -0.45 21.14
C GLN A 237 -11.19 1.05 21.47
N GLU A 238 -11.38 1.42 22.74
CA GLU A 238 -11.36 2.81 23.20
C GLU A 238 -9.95 3.45 23.03
N GLU A 239 -8.88 2.71 23.33
CA GLU A 239 -7.50 3.14 23.08
C GLU A 239 -7.22 3.35 21.58
N LEU A 240 -7.70 2.46 20.71
CA LEU A 240 -7.60 2.66 19.26
C LEU A 240 -8.40 3.87 18.78
N GLN A 241 -9.61 4.08 19.29
CA GLN A 241 -10.43 5.22 18.91
C GLN A 241 -9.79 6.55 19.32
N THR A 242 -9.21 6.63 20.52
CA THR A 242 -8.49 7.81 20.99
C THR A 242 -7.22 8.07 20.19
N LEU A 243 -6.44 7.03 19.88
CA LEU A 243 -5.28 7.15 18.99
C LEU A 243 -5.68 7.62 17.59
N ASN A 244 -6.77 7.09 17.04
CA ASN A 244 -7.25 7.49 15.72
C ASN A 244 -7.68 8.96 15.70
N SER A 245 -8.43 9.40 16.72
CA SER A 245 -8.83 10.81 16.86
C SER A 245 -7.62 11.75 17.00
N LEU A 246 -6.58 11.35 17.72
CA LEU A 246 -5.34 12.14 17.86
C LEU A 246 -4.57 12.19 16.53
N ASN A 247 -4.49 11.06 15.82
CA ASN A 247 -3.85 10.99 14.52
C ASN A 247 -4.57 11.89 13.50
N ASP A 248 -5.90 11.80 13.42
CA ASP A 248 -6.73 12.65 12.56
C ASP A 248 -6.52 14.14 12.85
N HIS A 249 -6.49 14.52 14.12
CA HIS A 249 -6.21 15.90 14.50
C HIS A 249 -4.78 16.34 14.11
N SER A 250 -3.78 15.48 14.32
CA SER A 250 -2.39 15.78 13.95
C SER A 250 -2.23 15.93 12.42
N LEU A 251 -2.87 15.05 11.65
CA LEU A 251 -2.81 15.03 10.19
C LEU A 251 -3.60 16.20 9.59
N SER A 252 -4.75 16.54 10.17
CA SER A 252 -5.51 17.75 9.82
C SER A 252 -4.71 19.03 10.08
N THR A 253 -4.03 19.12 11.23
CA THR A 253 -3.18 20.26 11.58
C THR A 253 -2.00 20.38 10.61
N MET A 254 -1.30 19.29 10.34
CA MET A 254 -0.18 19.27 9.38
C MET A 254 -0.64 19.61 7.96
N LYS A 255 -1.79 19.10 7.52
CA LYS A 255 -2.37 19.47 6.22
C LYS A 255 -2.66 20.96 6.15
N LYS A 256 -3.24 21.54 7.20
CA LYS A 256 -3.53 22.97 7.30
C LYS A 256 -2.26 23.81 7.25
N THR A 257 -1.19 23.43 7.97
CA THR A 257 0.07 24.18 7.94
C THR A 257 0.76 24.12 6.58
N HIS A 258 0.70 22.98 5.89
CA HIS A 258 1.21 22.89 4.51
C HIS A 258 0.37 23.71 3.53
N GLU A 259 -0.95 23.70 3.68
CA GLU A 259 -1.85 24.52 2.86
C GLU A 259 -1.57 26.02 3.07
N GLU A 260 -1.39 26.46 4.31
CA GLU A 260 -1.00 27.83 4.65
C GLU A 260 0.38 28.20 4.09
N MET A 261 1.37 27.31 4.17
CA MET A 261 2.71 27.53 3.60
C MET A 261 2.67 27.68 2.08
N LEU A 262 1.91 26.83 1.39
CA LEU A 262 1.73 26.90 -0.06
C LEU A 262 0.99 28.17 -0.47
N ALA A 263 -0.03 28.58 0.29
CA ALA A 263 -0.75 29.83 0.07
C ALA A 263 0.17 31.04 0.24
N GLU A 264 1.01 31.04 1.28
CA GLU A 264 1.98 32.11 1.54
C GLU A 264 3.06 32.17 0.44
N GLN A 265 3.58 31.05 -0.04
CA GLN A 265 4.52 31.04 -1.18
C GLN A 265 3.87 31.59 -2.46
N ARG A 266 2.63 31.19 -2.76
CA ARG A 266 1.89 31.72 -3.91
C ARG A 266 1.73 33.24 -3.80
N ARG A 267 1.34 33.72 -2.62
CA ARG A 267 1.22 35.14 -2.33
C ARG A 267 2.54 35.89 -2.52
N GLN A 268 3.65 35.33 -2.03
CA GLN A 268 4.97 35.93 -2.21
C GLN A 268 5.38 36.05 -3.69
N TYR A 269 5.09 35.03 -4.50
CA TYR A 269 5.34 35.11 -5.94
C TYR A 269 4.43 36.13 -6.63
N GLU A 270 3.16 36.21 -6.25
CA GLU A 270 2.22 37.22 -6.76
C GLU A 270 2.68 38.64 -6.40
N ASP A 271 3.12 38.86 -5.16
CA ASP A 271 3.68 40.13 -4.70
C ASP A 271 4.97 40.49 -5.47
N GLN A 272 5.87 39.52 -5.70
CA GLN A 272 7.08 39.73 -6.51
C GLN A 272 6.75 40.07 -7.98
N ILE A 273 5.79 39.37 -8.58
CA ILE A 273 5.33 39.67 -9.94
C ILE A 273 4.75 41.09 -10.00
N THR A 274 4.00 41.49 -8.98
CA THR A 274 3.39 42.82 -8.90
C THR A 274 4.47 43.89 -8.75
N ALA A 275 5.42 43.71 -7.84
CA ALA A 275 6.54 44.61 -7.65
C ALA A 275 7.38 44.78 -8.93
N LEU A 276 7.67 43.69 -9.64
CA LEU A 276 8.39 43.75 -10.92
C LEU A 276 7.60 44.49 -12.01
N ARG A 277 6.27 44.33 -12.05
CA ARG A 277 5.41 45.07 -12.98
C ARG A 277 5.40 46.56 -12.66
N GLU A 278 5.34 46.92 -11.38
CA GLU A 278 5.41 48.31 -10.93
C GLU A 278 6.77 48.95 -11.23
N GLU A 279 7.87 48.24 -10.97
CA GLU A 279 9.22 48.68 -11.30
C GLU A 279 9.36 48.92 -12.81
N HIS A 280 8.96 47.95 -13.64
CA HIS A 280 9.00 48.09 -15.09
C HIS A 280 8.13 49.25 -15.60
N ALA A 281 6.95 49.48 -14.99
CA ALA A 281 6.11 50.62 -15.31
C ALA A 281 6.78 51.96 -14.94
N ALA A 282 7.46 52.02 -13.80
CA ALA A 282 8.22 53.19 -13.35
C ALA A 282 9.43 53.46 -14.26
N GLU A 283 10.20 52.43 -14.61
CA GLU A 283 11.33 52.52 -15.55
C GLU A 283 10.86 53.03 -16.92
N LEU A 284 9.77 52.50 -17.45
CA LEU A 284 9.19 52.95 -18.72
C LEU A 284 8.76 54.42 -18.66
N GLN A 285 8.21 54.87 -17.53
CA GLN A 285 7.88 56.28 -17.32
C GLN A 285 9.16 57.13 -17.24
N GLU A 286 10.20 56.63 -16.59
CA GLU A 286 11.50 57.30 -16.49
C GLU A 286 12.14 57.48 -17.87
N GLU A 287 12.12 56.44 -18.69
CA GLU A 287 12.60 56.43 -20.07
C GLU A 287 11.79 57.40 -20.94
N LYS A 288 10.46 57.38 -20.87
CA LYS A 288 9.60 58.37 -21.55
C LYS A 288 9.98 59.81 -21.20
N LYS A 289 10.28 60.08 -19.92
CA LYS A 289 10.73 61.40 -19.48
C LYS A 289 12.12 61.75 -20.02
N ALA A 290 13.06 60.81 -19.99
CA ALA A 290 14.41 61.02 -20.51
C ALA A 290 14.39 61.31 -22.02
N THR A 291 13.62 60.54 -22.79
CA THR A 291 13.44 60.75 -24.24
C THR A 291 12.83 62.12 -24.54
N ARG A 292 11.84 62.56 -23.75
CA ARG A 292 11.28 63.91 -23.87
C ARG A 292 12.33 64.99 -23.63
N MET A 293 13.13 64.86 -22.56
CA MET A 293 14.20 65.81 -22.27
C MET A 293 15.27 65.86 -23.38
N ALA A 294 15.60 64.71 -23.98
CA ALA A 294 16.52 64.64 -25.10
C ALA A 294 15.96 65.34 -26.35
N LEU A 295 14.68 65.13 -26.68
CA LEU A 295 14.01 65.83 -27.78
C LEU A 295 13.98 67.34 -27.55
N ASP A 296 13.64 67.80 -26.34
CA ASP A 296 13.63 69.22 -25.99
C ASP A 296 15.04 69.85 -26.08
N ALA A 297 16.09 69.10 -25.72
CA ALA A 297 17.48 69.55 -25.86
C ALA A 297 17.89 69.68 -27.33
N VAL A 298 17.54 68.70 -28.18
CA VAL A 298 17.78 68.75 -29.62
C VAL A 298 17.04 69.92 -30.26
N GLN A 299 15.78 70.14 -29.90
CA GLN A 299 15.00 71.26 -30.42
C GLN A 299 15.62 72.61 -30.02
N ARG A 300 16.02 72.78 -28.76
CA ARG A 300 16.71 74.00 -28.30
C ARG A 300 18.04 74.23 -29.01
N ALA A 301 18.83 73.17 -29.25
CA ALA A 301 20.08 73.26 -29.99
C ALA A 301 19.83 73.71 -31.44
N HIS A 302 18.86 73.09 -32.12
CA HIS A 302 18.46 73.48 -33.46
C HIS A 302 17.96 74.94 -33.53
N ASP A 303 17.14 75.39 -32.56
CA ASP A 303 16.67 76.78 -32.49
C ASP A 303 17.82 77.77 -32.20
N ALA A 304 18.84 77.35 -31.45
CA ALA A 304 20.06 78.14 -31.25
C ALA A 304 20.91 78.23 -32.52
N GLU A 305 21.04 77.13 -33.28
CA GLU A 305 21.70 77.13 -34.59
C GLU A 305 20.98 78.03 -35.59
N LEU A 306 19.64 77.97 -35.66
CA LEU A 306 18.85 78.87 -36.50
C LEU A 306 19.03 80.34 -36.10
N ARG A 307 19.07 80.65 -34.79
CA ARG A 307 19.38 82.00 -34.30
C ARG A 307 20.79 82.44 -34.71
N ASN A 308 21.79 81.58 -34.57
CA ASN A 308 23.17 81.85 -35.00
C ASN A 308 23.27 82.08 -36.52
N ILE A 309 22.59 81.26 -37.32
CA ILE A 309 22.50 81.45 -38.78
C ILE A 309 21.84 82.79 -39.09
N ASN A 310 20.72 83.11 -38.44
CA ASN A 310 20.02 84.38 -38.66
C ASN A 310 20.86 85.59 -38.22
N GLU A 311 21.65 85.47 -37.14
CA GLU A 311 22.60 86.49 -36.69
C GLU A 311 23.78 86.64 -37.66
N LYS A 312 24.30 85.54 -38.21
CA LYS A 312 25.30 85.56 -39.30
C LYS A 312 24.75 86.19 -40.57
N VAL A 313 23.52 85.87 -40.97
CA VAL A 313 22.85 86.49 -42.12
C VAL A 313 22.61 87.98 -41.87
N ARG A 314 22.24 88.38 -40.66
CA ARG A 314 22.06 89.79 -40.28
C ARG A 314 23.40 90.55 -40.21
N SER A 315 24.46 89.91 -39.74
CA SER A 315 25.82 90.44 -39.71
C SER A 315 26.41 90.59 -41.12
N MET A 316 26.16 89.61 -42.00
CA MET A 316 26.46 89.68 -43.44
C MET A 316 25.61 90.76 -44.13
N GLY A 317 24.34 90.91 -43.75
CA GLY A 317 23.43 91.93 -44.26
C GLY A 317 23.78 93.37 -43.83
N SER A 318 24.51 93.56 -42.73
CA SER A 318 25.07 94.86 -42.34
C SER A 318 26.44 95.15 -42.94
N ALA A 319 27.13 94.15 -43.52
CA ALA A 319 28.47 94.28 -44.09
C ALA A 319 28.51 94.20 -45.63
N GLY A 320 27.38 94.07 -46.33
CA GLY A 320 27.40 93.90 -47.78
C GLY A 320 26.05 94.08 -48.44
N SER A 321 25.67 95.35 -48.68
CA SER A 321 24.90 95.66 -49.88
C SER A 321 25.75 95.25 -51.08
N ASN A 322 25.15 94.48 -52.01
CA ASN A 322 25.68 94.01 -53.30
C ASN A 322 26.32 92.61 -53.31
N SER A 323 25.53 91.57 -53.60
CA SER A 323 25.83 90.63 -54.71
C SER A 323 24.75 89.55 -54.90
N ILE A 324 24.19 89.53 -56.12
CA ILE A 324 23.75 88.36 -56.90
C ILE A 324 22.37 87.77 -56.55
N ILE A 325 21.39 88.40 -57.19
CA ILE A 325 20.24 87.76 -57.86
C ILE A 325 20.76 86.99 -59.09
N SER A 326 20.05 85.92 -59.50
CA SER A 326 20.23 85.06 -60.70
C SER A 326 21.26 83.94 -60.52
N LEU A 327 20.92 82.65 -60.69
CA LEU A 327 20.32 82.07 -61.89
C LEU A 327 19.36 80.93 -61.56
N GLN A 328 18.15 81.11 -62.05
CA GLN A 328 17.13 80.10 -62.27
C GLN A 328 17.21 79.76 -63.77
N THR A 329 17.56 78.53 -64.14
CA THR A 329 17.48 78.07 -65.54
C THR A 329 16.88 76.67 -65.62
N ASN A 330 15.71 76.64 -66.27
CA ASN A 330 14.86 75.51 -66.64
C ASN A 330 15.54 74.53 -67.61
N ILE A 331 15.44 73.21 -67.35
CA ILE A 331 15.63 72.09 -68.30
C ILE A 331 14.64 70.95 -67.87
N PRO A 332 14.04 70.17 -68.81
CA PRO A 332 12.61 69.80 -68.79
C PRO A 332 12.25 68.50 -68.05
N SER A 333 10.95 68.39 -67.79
CA SER A 333 10.26 67.56 -66.80
C SER A 333 9.90 66.11 -67.20
N GLU A 334 10.57 65.49 -68.17
CA GLU A 334 10.31 64.08 -68.56
C GLU A 334 11.44 63.11 -68.22
N SER A 335 12.68 63.57 -68.01
CA SER A 335 13.80 62.69 -67.63
C SER A 335 14.03 62.59 -66.11
N ARG A 336 13.31 63.39 -65.31
CA ARG A 336 13.42 63.43 -63.84
C ARG A 336 12.55 62.37 -63.15
N SER A 337 11.43 62.00 -63.75
CA SER A 337 10.54 60.93 -63.27
C SER A 337 11.20 59.55 -63.38
N ASP A 338 11.94 59.29 -64.46
CA ASP A 338 12.58 57.98 -64.69
C ASP A 338 13.75 57.73 -63.74
N VAL A 339 14.57 58.75 -63.47
CA VAL A 339 15.67 58.65 -62.49
C VAL A 339 15.13 58.50 -61.06
N GLN A 340 14.03 59.18 -60.74
CA GLN A 340 13.40 59.09 -59.43
C GLN A 340 12.65 57.76 -59.23
N SER A 341 11.97 57.26 -60.27
CA SER A 341 11.32 55.94 -60.32
C SER A 341 12.35 54.81 -60.21
N ALA A 342 13.46 54.88 -60.94
CA ALA A 342 14.55 53.90 -60.84
C ALA A 342 15.18 53.88 -59.44
N ARG A 343 15.34 55.04 -58.79
CA ARG A 343 15.84 55.12 -57.41
C ARG A 343 14.84 54.54 -56.40
N GLN A 344 13.55 54.77 -56.59
CA GLN A 344 12.49 54.22 -55.74
C GLN A 344 12.35 52.70 -55.93
N SER A 345 12.44 52.23 -57.18
CA SER A 345 12.43 50.79 -57.50
C SER A 345 13.62 50.09 -56.87
N LYS A 346 14.82 50.68 -56.93
CA LYS A 346 16.02 50.13 -56.28
C LYS A 346 15.90 50.08 -54.75
N MET A 347 15.25 51.09 -54.13
CA MET A 347 14.97 51.09 -52.69
C MET A 347 13.95 50.02 -52.30
N LEU A 348 12.88 49.86 -53.08
CA LEU A 348 11.86 48.82 -52.85
C LEU A 348 12.45 47.42 -53.03
N GLU A 349 13.29 47.22 -54.03
CA GLU A 349 14.02 45.97 -54.25
C GLU A 349 14.97 45.68 -53.08
N GLN A 350 15.71 46.69 -52.60
CA GLN A 350 16.54 46.56 -51.40
C GLN A 350 15.71 46.18 -50.15
N MET A 351 14.61 46.87 -49.87
CA MET A 351 13.73 46.51 -48.75
C MET A 351 13.12 45.12 -48.91
N SER A 352 12.77 44.72 -50.13
CA SER A 352 12.29 43.37 -50.43
C SER A 352 13.36 42.31 -50.15
N THR A 353 14.62 42.57 -50.51
CA THR A 353 15.72 41.65 -50.21
C THR A 353 16.04 41.59 -48.71
N GLU A 354 15.99 42.71 -48.00
CA GLU A 354 16.20 42.75 -46.55
C GLU A 354 15.07 42.01 -45.79
N LEU A 355 13.82 42.16 -46.21
CA LEU A 355 12.69 41.39 -45.68
C LEU A 355 12.81 39.89 -45.99
N ALA A 356 13.26 39.52 -47.19
CA ALA A 356 13.51 38.13 -47.55
C ALA A 356 14.65 37.52 -46.71
N GLN A 357 15.72 38.27 -46.45
CA GLN A 357 16.81 37.85 -45.57
C GLN A 357 16.34 37.72 -44.12
N LEU A 358 15.58 38.69 -43.61
CA LEU A 358 15.07 38.67 -42.24
C LEU A 358 14.09 37.50 -42.02
N SER A 359 13.21 37.23 -42.99
CA SER A 359 12.30 36.08 -42.93
C SER A 359 13.03 34.74 -43.02
N ALA A 360 14.11 34.64 -43.82
CA ALA A 360 14.98 33.47 -43.85
C ALA A 360 15.74 33.27 -42.53
N LEU A 361 16.25 34.34 -41.91
CA LEU A 361 16.90 34.29 -40.61
C LEU A 361 15.92 33.88 -39.49
N TYR A 362 14.70 34.43 -39.52
CA TYR A 362 13.66 34.08 -38.55
C TYR A 362 13.22 32.62 -38.70
N SER A 363 13.01 32.13 -39.92
CA SER A 363 12.64 30.74 -40.16
C SER A 363 13.76 29.76 -39.74
N ALA A 364 15.02 30.10 -40.01
CA ALA A 364 16.17 29.33 -39.52
C ALA A 364 16.21 29.28 -37.98
N LYS A 365 15.94 30.41 -37.31
CA LYS A 365 15.91 30.49 -35.85
C LYS A 365 14.73 29.72 -35.23
N CYS A 366 13.56 29.72 -35.88
CA CYS A 366 12.43 28.89 -35.46
C CYS A 366 12.77 27.40 -35.57
N LEU A 367 13.46 26.99 -36.63
CA LEU A 367 13.91 25.60 -36.79
C LEU A 367 14.92 25.21 -35.73
N GLU A 368 15.91 26.07 -35.44
CA GLU A 368 16.88 25.85 -34.37
C GLU A 368 16.20 25.72 -33.00
N ASN A 369 15.26 26.62 -32.67
CA ASN A 369 14.48 26.51 -31.45
C ASN A 369 13.69 25.19 -31.38
N SER A 370 13.04 24.79 -32.47
CA SER A 370 12.33 23.50 -32.52
C SER A 370 13.27 22.31 -32.29
N GLN A 371 14.50 22.35 -32.81
CA GLN A 371 15.50 21.31 -32.59
C GLN A 371 16.02 21.30 -31.14
N LEU A 372 16.14 22.47 -30.52
CA LEU A 372 16.53 22.59 -29.11
C LEU A 372 15.42 22.06 -28.19
N ASP A 373 14.15 22.35 -28.51
CA ASP A 373 13.00 21.82 -27.77
C ASP A 373 12.92 20.29 -27.89
N GLU A 374 13.15 19.73 -29.07
CA GLU A 374 13.20 18.29 -29.28
C GLU A 374 14.36 17.64 -28.48
N LYS A 375 15.56 18.23 -28.51
CA LYS A 375 16.70 17.76 -27.71
C LYS A 375 16.43 17.82 -26.21
N MET A 376 15.81 18.90 -25.74
CA MET A 376 15.43 19.05 -24.34
C MET A 376 14.38 18.00 -23.93
N SER A 377 13.39 17.75 -24.79
CA SER A 377 12.41 16.69 -24.57
C SER A 377 13.06 15.30 -24.48
N LEU A 378 14.02 14.99 -25.35
CA LEU A 378 14.76 13.73 -25.31
C LEU A 378 15.59 13.59 -24.03
N LEU A 379 16.30 14.65 -23.61
CA LEU A 379 17.08 14.63 -22.37
C LEU A 379 16.21 14.45 -21.12
N LEU A 380 15.00 15.03 -21.11
CA LEU A 380 14.05 14.84 -20.02
C LEU A 380 13.52 13.39 -19.98
N ALA A 381 13.18 12.83 -21.15
CA ALA A 381 12.76 11.43 -21.27
C ALA A 381 13.87 10.46 -20.84
N ASP A 382 15.12 10.70 -21.24
CA ASP A 382 16.26 9.88 -20.82
C ASP A 382 16.51 9.98 -19.31
N LYS A 383 16.34 11.17 -18.71
CA LYS A 383 16.45 11.34 -17.26
C LYS A 383 15.34 10.60 -16.50
N GLU A 384 14.12 10.62 -17.02
CA GLU A 384 12.99 9.86 -16.46
C GLU A 384 13.25 8.35 -16.55
N ASN A 385 13.72 7.86 -17.71
CA ASN A 385 14.11 6.46 -17.90
C ASN A 385 15.28 6.03 -17.02
N GLN A 386 16.27 6.90 -16.78
CA GLN A 386 17.35 6.62 -15.85
C GLN A 386 16.84 6.56 -14.41
N SER A 387 15.87 7.41 -14.03
CA SER A 387 15.28 7.35 -12.69
C SER A 387 14.49 6.05 -12.48
N SER A 388 13.69 5.63 -13.47
CA SER A 388 12.95 4.37 -13.38
C SER A 388 13.87 3.14 -13.39
N LEU A 389 14.95 3.16 -14.17
CA LEU A 389 15.98 2.11 -14.15
C LEU A 389 16.67 2.03 -12.78
N ASN A 390 17.02 3.16 -12.17
CA ASN A 390 17.63 3.20 -10.84
C ASN A 390 16.70 2.63 -9.76
N ASP A 391 15.39 2.91 -9.85
CA ASP A 391 14.38 2.36 -8.93
C ASP A 391 14.25 0.84 -9.08
N VAL A 392 14.20 0.34 -10.32
CA VAL A 392 14.17 -1.09 -10.63
C VAL A 392 15.43 -1.78 -10.12
N GLU A 393 16.61 -1.20 -10.33
CA GLU A 393 17.86 -1.73 -9.79
C GLU A 393 17.88 -1.74 -8.26
N ALA A 394 17.37 -0.69 -7.61
CA ALA A 394 17.28 -0.64 -6.15
C ALA A 394 16.35 -1.72 -5.60
N GLN A 395 15.21 -1.96 -6.26
CA GLN A 395 14.29 -3.05 -5.96
C GLN A 395 14.96 -4.42 -6.17
N ASN A 396 15.68 -4.60 -7.27
CA ASN A 396 16.38 -5.85 -7.57
C ASN A 396 17.48 -6.15 -6.52
N ARG A 397 18.27 -5.14 -6.12
CA ARG A 397 19.22 -5.24 -5.01
C ARG A 397 18.54 -5.61 -3.68
N ARG A 398 17.32 -5.13 -3.43
CA ARG A 398 16.52 -5.49 -2.24
C ARG A 398 16.06 -6.94 -2.30
N LEU A 399 15.52 -7.38 -3.44
CA LEU A 399 15.09 -8.76 -3.65
C LEU A 399 16.26 -9.74 -3.51
N HIS A 400 17.43 -9.44 -4.07
CA HIS A 400 18.62 -10.27 -3.88
C HIS A 400 19.06 -10.38 -2.42
N ARG A 401 18.90 -9.33 -1.61
CA ARG A 401 19.18 -9.40 -0.16
C ARG A 401 18.16 -10.28 0.56
N GLU A 402 16.88 -10.15 0.24
CA GLU A 402 15.82 -10.99 0.81
C GLU A 402 16.00 -12.46 0.43
N LEU A 403 16.35 -12.74 -0.82
CA LEU A 403 16.58 -14.11 -1.31
C LEU A 403 17.73 -14.77 -0.54
N ARG A 404 18.87 -14.09 -0.40
CA ARG A 404 19.99 -14.58 0.44
C ARG A 404 19.60 -14.80 1.89
N GLN A 405 18.76 -13.93 2.45
CA GLN A 405 18.26 -14.09 3.82
C GLN A 405 17.38 -15.34 3.93
N LYS A 406 16.49 -15.58 2.97
CA LYS A 406 15.66 -16.78 2.95
C LYS A 406 16.47 -18.05 2.73
N ASP A 407 17.50 -18.02 1.88
CA ASP A 407 18.42 -19.15 1.71
C ASP A 407 19.15 -19.48 3.02
N ALA A 408 19.58 -18.47 3.80
CA ALA A 408 20.19 -18.68 5.10
C ALA A 408 19.21 -19.33 6.10
N ILE A 409 17.95 -18.87 6.13
CA ILE A 409 16.90 -19.46 6.97
C ILE A 409 16.61 -20.90 6.55
N ILE A 410 16.52 -21.16 5.24
CA ILE A 410 16.32 -22.53 4.72
C ILE A 410 17.47 -23.43 5.17
N GLU A 411 18.70 -22.95 5.13
CA GLU A 411 19.86 -23.73 5.57
C GLU A 411 19.85 -23.99 7.08
N GLU A 412 19.47 -23.02 7.90
CA GLU A 412 19.28 -23.21 9.35
C GLU A 412 18.16 -24.23 9.65
N LEU A 413 17.04 -24.16 8.92
CA LEU A 413 15.95 -25.12 9.04
C LEU A 413 16.40 -26.53 8.61
N ARG A 414 17.16 -26.65 7.51
CA ARG A 414 17.74 -27.92 7.07
C ARG A 414 18.67 -28.51 8.13
N GLN A 415 19.53 -27.70 8.73
CA GLN A 415 20.40 -28.14 9.83
C GLN A 415 19.59 -28.59 11.05
N THR A 416 18.51 -27.87 11.38
CA THR A 416 17.62 -28.22 12.49
C THR A 416 16.90 -29.54 12.23
N VAL A 417 16.37 -29.73 11.02
CA VAL A 417 15.75 -30.99 10.59
C VAL A 417 16.77 -32.14 10.67
N ALA A 418 17.96 -31.97 10.10
CA ALA A 418 19.01 -32.99 10.15
C ALA A 418 19.48 -33.32 11.58
N PHE A 419 19.44 -32.35 12.50
CA PHE A 419 19.70 -32.57 13.92
C PHE A 419 18.57 -33.36 14.60
N LEU A 420 17.31 -33.01 14.32
CA LEU A 420 16.14 -33.71 14.85
C LEU A 420 16.02 -35.13 14.30
N GLU A 421 16.33 -35.34 13.02
CA GLU A 421 16.40 -36.67 12.38
C GLU A 421 17.45 -37.55 13.04
N ARG A 422 18.67 -37.02 13.30
CA ARG A 422 19.70 -37.75 14.05
C ARG A 422 19.25 -38.09 15.47
N ARG A 423 18.66 -37.13 16.19
CA ARG A 423 18.17 -37.35 17.55
C ARG A 423 17.02 -38.37 17.60
N ALA A 424 16.17 -38.38 16.57
CA ALA A 424 15.10 -39.36 16.43
C ALA A 424 15.66 -40.77 16.13
N ALA A 425 16.67 -40.88 15.26
CA ALA A 425 17.36 -42.13 15.00
C ALA A 425 18.03 -42.70 16.27
N ASP A 426 18.71 -41.84 17.05
CA ASP A 426 19.34 -42.22 18.32
C ASP A 426 18.32 -42.74 19.37
N LEU A 427 17.10 -42.19 19.37
CA LEU A 427 16.02 -42.58 20.30
C LEU A 427 15.26 -43.83 19.86
N THR A 428 15.23 -44.12 18.56
CA THR A 428 14.41 -45.22 18.00
C THR A 428 15.24 -46.49 17.79
N GLY A 429 16.58 -46.42 17.81
CA GLY A 429 17.45 -47.59 17.70
C GLY A 429 17.39 -48.33 16.36
N ASP A 430 16.66 -47.80 15.38
CA ASP A 430 16.57 -48.32 14.03
C ASP A 430 17.35 -47.41 13.07
N GLU A 431 18.44 -47.94 12.52
CA GLU A 431 19.05 -47.42 11.30
C GLU A 431 18.06 -47.61 10.14
N LEU A 432 17.32 -46.57 9.78
CA LEU A 432 16.73 -46.47 8.46
C LEU A 432 17.15 -45.14 7.80
N PRO A 433 17.92 -45.20 6.71
CA PRO A 433 18.23 -44.01 5.93
C PRO A 433 16.99 -43.65 5.13
N ILE A 434 16.22 -42.65 5.57
CA ILE A 434 15.22 -42.01 4.71
C ILE A 434 16.01 -41.15 3.72
N LYS A 435 16.46 -41.79 2.62
CA LYS A 435 16.83 -41.08 1.41
C LYS A 435 15.59 -40.33 0.94
N TYR A 436 15.65 -39.00 0.99
CA TYR A 436 14.79 -38.21 0.12
C TYR A 436 15.18 -38.58 -1.32
N GLU A 437 14.32 -39.35 -1.99
CA GLU A 437 14.37 -39.54 -3.43
C GLU A 437 14.22 -38.17 -4.10
N GLU A 438 15.35 -37.65 -4.55
CA GLU A 438 15.43 -36.67 -5.62
C GLU A 438 14.87 -37.34 -6.88
N HIS A 439 13.55 -37.21 -7.10
CA HIS A 439 12.98 -37.38 -8.43
C HIS A 439 13.40 -36.19 -9.30
N ALA A 440 14.66 -36.21 -9.72
CA ALA A 440 15.10 -35.52 -10.92
C ALA A 440 14.65 -36.36 -12.12
N ASP A 441 13.41 -36.14 -12.56
CA ASP A 441 12.98 -36.60 -13.88
C ASP A 441 13.35 -35.52 -14.90
N GLY A 442 14.13 -35.93 -15.89
CA GLY A 442 14.93 -35.06 -16.73
C GLY A 442 14.16 -34.27 -17.78
N VAL A 443 14.62 -33.04 -18.01
CA VAL A 443 14.61 -32.39 -19.33
C VAL A 443 15.97 -31.74 -19.54
N PRO A 444 16.61 -31.85 -20.72
CA PRO A 444 18.06 -31.73 -20.86
C PRO A 444 18.57 -30.30 -20.77
N VAL A 445 19.71 -30.16 -20.09
CA VAL A 445 20.65 -29.04 -20.23
C VAL A 445 21.14 -29.00 -21.68
N LEU A 446 20.67 -28.02 -22.45
CA LEU A 446 21.32 -27.64 -23.71
C LEU A 446 22.49 -26.73 -23.39
N LEU A 447 23.63 -27.11 -23.96
CA LEU A 447 24.92 -26.45 -23.97
C LEU A 447 24.84 -24.92 -24.08
N GLU A 448 25.67 -24.26 -23.27
CA GLU A 448 26.31 -23.01 -23.67
C GLU A 448 27.05 -23.23 -25.00
N GLU A 449 26.65 -22.50 -26.04
CA GLU A 449 27.52 -22.19 -27.16
C GLU A 449 27.58 -20.67 -27.34
N SER A 450 28.78 -20.16 -27.15
CA SER A 450 29.20 -18.78 -27.28
C SER A 450 29.23 -18.31 -28.73
N VAL A 451 28.43 -17.33 -29.13
CA VAL A 451 28.76 -16.40 -30.25
C VAL A 451 28.05 -15.05 -30.08
N THR A 452 28.81 -13.97 -30.09
CA THR A 452 28.44 -12.66 -30.69
C THR A 452 29.56 -12.27 -31.66
N PRO A 453 29.44 -11.30 -32.61
CA PRO A 453 28.32 -10.40 -32.96
C PRO A 453 28.05 -10.23 -34.48
N GLN A 454 27.02 -9.44 -34.84
CA GLN A 454 26.88 -8.47 -35.97
C GLN A 454 25.55 -8.50 -36.77
N PRO A 455 25.13 -7.33 -37.34
CA PRO A 455 23.73 -6.91 -37.50
C PRO A 455 23.19 -7.10 -38.93
N PRO A 456 21.92 -6.75 -39.16
CA PRO A 456 21.68 -5.73 -40.20
C PRO A 456 20.60 -4.69 -39.85
N GLN A 457 20.77 -3.55 -40.51
CA GLN A 457 19.90 -2.38 -40.51
C GLN A 457 18.66 -2.53 -41.42
N THR A 458 17.70 -1.62 -41.16
CA THR A 458 16.72 -1.01 -42.09
C THR A 458 15.66 -1.96 -42.69
N HIS A 459 14.34 -1.69 -42.67
CA HIS A 459 13.60 -0.48 -43.03
C HIS A 459 12.18 -0.49 -42.40
N SER A 460 11.60 0.69 -42.14
CA SER A 460 10.14 0.91 -42.02
C SER A 460 9.50 0.93 -43.43
N PRO A 461 8.18 0.70 -43.61
CA PRO A 461 7.19 1.74 -43.28
C PRO A 461 5.78 1.28 -42.84
N THR A 462 5.09 2.26 -42.27
CA THR A 462 3.68 2.57 -41.98
C THR A 462 2.57 1.89 -42.82
N LEU A 463 1.46 1.50 -42.16
CA LEU A 463 0.02 1.73 -42.46
C LEU A 463 -0.84 0.84 -41.52
N GLN A 464 -1.61 1.37 -40.57
CA GLN A 464 -2.97 1.94 -40.66
C GLN A 464 -4.11 0.90 -40.50
N GLN A 465 -4.94 1.15 -39.46
CA GLN A 465 -6.33 0.69 -39.22
C GLN A 465 -6.59 -0.81 -39.03
N GLN A 466 -7.20 -1.21 -37.91
CA GLN A 466 -8.65 -1.21 -37.62
C GLN A 466 -8.97 -2.22 -36.50
N LEU A 467 -9.78 -1.80 -35.52
CA LEU A 467 -10.53 -2.70 -34.62
C LEU A 467 -11.55 -3.51 -35.45
N PRO A 468 -11.94 -4.75 -35.05
CA PRO A 468 -13.01 -4.85 -34.05
C PRO A 468 -12.95 -6.06 -33.08
N GLN A 469 -13.77 -5.93 -32.04
CA GLN A 469 -14.13 -6.86 -30.97
C GLN A 469 -14.52 -8.26 -31.47
N ILE A 470 -14.29 -9.29 -30.63
CA ILE A 470 -15.23 -10.41 -30.35
C ILE A 470 -14.80 -11.08 -29.02
N ALA A 471 -15.79 -11.27 -28.14
CA ALA A 471 -15.73 -12.06 -26.91
C ALA A 471 -15.65 -13.56 -27.20
N LEU A 472 -15.14 -14.37 -26.25
CA LEU A 472 -15.72 -15.66 -25.84
C LEU A 472 -14.87 -16.37 -24.76
N ASN A 473 -15.54 -16.67 -23.66
CA ASN A 473 -15.51 -17.91 -22.88
C ASN A 473 -14.22 -18.42 -22.19
N CYS A 474 -14.34 -18.51 -20.86
CA CYS A 474 -13.68 -19.52 -20.03
C CYS A 474 -14.10 -20.95 -20.44
N PRO A 475 -13.33 -21.98 -20.03
CA PRO A 475 -13.80 -22.71 -18.86
C PRO A 475 -12.72 -23.12 -17.85
N SER A 476 -13.22 -23.26 -16.63
CA SER A 476 -12.64 -23.86 -15.42
C SER A 476 -12.29 -25.33 -15.62
N VAL A 477 -11.15 -25.78 -15.07
CA VAL A 477 -10.85 -27.20 -14.86
C VAL A 477 -10.56 -27.43 -13.38
N ASN A 478 -11.47 -28.19 -12.76
CA ASN A 478 -11.33 -28.82 -11.45
C ASN A 478 -10.45 -30.08 -11.58
N SER A 479 -9.60 -30.33 -10.59
CA SER A 479 -9.20 -31.69 -10.23
C SER A 479 -8.81 -31.76 -8.75
N ASN A 480 -9.65 -32.44 -7.98
CA ASN A 480 -9.37 -32.93 -6.64
C ASN A 480 -8.50 -34.19 -6.75
N LEU A 481 -7.45 -34.30 -5.93
CA LEU A 481 -6.88 -35.58 -5.54
C LEU A 481 -6.53 -35.54 -4.04
N THR A 482 -7.13 -36.50 -3.35
CA THR A 482 -7.13 -36.74 -1.91
C THR A 482 -5.94 -37.63 -1.54
N ALA A 483 -5.19 -37.30 -0.50
CA ALA A 483 -4.43 -38.27 0.28
C ALA A 483 -4.23 -37.73 1.70
N GLN A 484 -4.66 -38.51 2.69
CA GLN A 484 -4.64 -38.24 4.13
C GLN A 484 -3.85 -39.39 4.83
N PRO A 485 -3.63 -39.39 6.15
CA PRO A 485 -2.29 -39.19 6.73
C PRO A 485 -1.86 -40.32 7.69
N THR A 486 -0.68 -40.19 8.31
CA THR A 486 -0.35 -40.94 9.54
C THR A 486 0.16 -39.98 10.61
N ALA A 487 -0.57 -39.94 11.72
CA ALA A 487 -0.29 -39.16 12.92
C ALA A 487 0.34 -40.04 13.99
N VAL A 488 1.29 -39.51 14.78
CA VAL A 488 1.55 -39.94 16.15
C VAL A 488 1.93 -38.70 16.98
N ALA A 489 1.27 -38.57 18.14
CA ALA A 489 1.41 -37.50 19.13
C ALA A 489 2.06 -38.08 20.43
N PRO A 490 1.90 -37.49 21.63
CA PRO A 490 2.68 -36.36 22.18
C PRO A 490 3.21 -36.64 23.61
N SER A 491 4.06 -35.76 24.16
CA SER A 491 4.08 -35.43 25.62
C SER A 491 5.04 -34.28 25.97
N THR A 492 4.58 -33.15 26.52
CA THR A 492 4.32 -32.77 27.94
C THR A 492 5.54 -32.50 28.85
N LEU A 493 5.56 -31.27 29.42
CA LEU A 493 5.91 -30.85 30.80
C LEU A 493 7.18 -30.00 31.09
N ARG A 494 6.87 -28.83 31.71
CA ARG A 494 7.43 -28.20 32.94
C ARG A 494 8.77 -27.42 32.96
N LEU A 495 8.61 -26.11 33.22
CA LEU A 495 9.15 -25.31 34.34
C LEU A 495 10.62 -25.51 34.80
N LEU A 496 11.46 -24.46 34.74
CA LEU A 496 11.83 -23.56 35.86
C LEU A 496 13.08 -22.72 35.58
N SER A 497 12.98 -21.44 35.96
CA SER A 497 13.96 -20.62 36.70
C SER A 497 15.34 -20.27 36.10
N GLY A 498 15.61 -18.97 36.07
CA GLY A 498 16.77 -18.46 36.80
C GLY A 498 17.88 -17.72 36.02
N GLN A 499 17.88 -16.39 36.20
CA GLN A 499 19.05 -15.51 36.32
C GLN A 499 19.92 -15.15 35.10
N GLY A 500 20.14 -13.84 34.95
CA GLY A 500 21.49 -13.33 34.66
C GLY A 500 21.61 -12.18 33.66
N VAL A 501 21.18 -10.98 34.03
CA VAL A 501 21.56 -9.72 33.35
C VAL A 501 23.07 -9.51 33.47
N LYS A 502 23.78 -9.28 32.35
CA LYS A 502 25.04 -8.51 32.31
C LYS A 502 25.17 -7.70 31.02
N PHE A 503 25.18 -6.38 31.19
CA PHE A 503 25.66 -5.43 30.18
C PHE A 503 27.18 -5.56 30.01
N ARG A 504 27.68 -5.50 28.77
CA ARG A 504 29.07 -5.09 28.51
C ARG A 504 29.16 -4.13 27.33
N LYS A 505 29.42 -2.88 27.69
CA LYS A 505 29.90 -1.78 26.85
C LYS A 505 31.33 -2.12 26.39
N ASN A 506 31.64 -1.99 25.11
CA ASN A 506 33.04 -1.82 24.72
C ASN A 506 33.17 -0.86 23.52
N ARG A 507 33.73 0.32 23.79
CA ARG A 507 34.39 1.17 22.80
C ARG A 507 35.76 0.56 22.52
N GLN A 508 36.17 0.50 21.26
CA GLN A 508 37.57 0.66 20.91
C GLN A 508 37.71 1.18 19.48
N MET A 509 38.49 2.25 19.35
CA MET A 509 38.93 2.83 18.09
C MET A 509 40.31 2.30 17.66
N THR A 510 40.57 2.44 16.36
CA THR A 510 41.87 2.59 15.62
C THR A 510 42.51 1.32 15.04
N PRO A 511 43.47 1.43 14.07
CA PRO A 511 43.46 2.18 12.80
C PRO A 511 44.05 1.38 11.59
N LYS A 512 43.88 1.91 10.36
CA LYS A 512 44.71 1.85 9.11
C LYS A 512 45.55 0.59 8.80
N MET A 513 45.49 0.10 7.54
CA MET A 513 46.60 0.05 6.57
C MET A 513 46.20 -0.63 5.23
N THR A 514 46.38 0.13 4.14
CA THR A 514 46.96 -0.21 2.82
C THR A 514 46.73 -1.57 2.14
N SER A 515 46.19 -1.51 0.91
CA SER A 515 46.73 -2.33 -0.20
C SER A 515 46.56 -1.59 -1.54
N ARG A 516 47.70 -1.28 -2.17
CA ARG A 516 47.83 -0.84 -3.56
C ARG A 516 48.86 -1.78 -4.21
N ARG A 517 48.47 -2.54 -5.24
CA ARG A 517 49.29 -2.79 -6.45
C ARG A 517 48.61 -3.73 -7.46
N ASN A 518 48.40 -3.19 -8.66
CA ASN A 518 48.50 -3.76 -10.03
C ASN A 518 47.47 -3.02 -10.91
N ASP A 519 47.75 -1.84 -11.52
CA ASP A 519 48.64 -1.54 -12.68
C ASP A 519 48.05 -2.17 -13.99
N VAL A 520 47.83 -1.54 -15.16
CA VAL A 520 48.38 -0.37 -15.89
C VAL A 520 47.39 0.09 -17.02
N ARG A 521 47.13 1.42 -17.11
CA ARG A 521 46.99 2.38 -18.27
C ARG A 521 46.27 1.94 -19.58
N PHE A 522 45.37 2.75 -20.17
CA PHE A 522 45.65 4.02 -20.86
C PHE A 522 44.70 5.20 -20.54
N HIS A 523 45.25 6.40 -20.68
CA HIS A 523 44.76 7.77 -20.42
C HIS A 523 43.59 8.19 -21.35
N SER A 524 42.71 9.18 -21.07
CA SER A 524 42.99 10.57 -20.68
C SER A 524 41.71 11.38 -20.37
N ASN A 525 41.66 12.10 -19.23
CA ASN A 525 41.30 13.53 -19.14
C ASN A 525 41.52 14.05 -17.71
N PRO A 526 42.08 15.25 -17.48
CA PRO A 526 42.28 15.79 -16.14
C PRO A 526 40.92 16.21 -15.55
N ALA A 527 40.62 15.73 -14.34
CA ALA A 527 39.47 16.18 -13.57
C ALA A 527 39.64 17.65 -13.19
N ILE A 528 38.82 18.52 -13.77
CA ILE A 528 38.59 19.88 -13.26
C ILE A 528 37.75 19.74 -11.98
N PRO A 529 38.12 20.38 -10.86
CA PRO A 529 37.31 20.37 -9.65
C PRO A 529 35.94 20.98 -9.97
N VAL A 530 34.86 20.23 -9.74
CA VAL A 530 33.51 20.78 -9.73
C VAL A 530 33.39 21.58 -8.45
N THR A 531 33.73 22.87 -8.51
CA THR A 531 33.16 23.84 -7.58
C THR A 531 31.66 23.86 -7.84
N GLU A 532 30.86 23.50 -6.83
CA GLU A 532 29.43 23.76 -6.77
C GLU A 532 29.19 25.24 -7.11
N MET A 533 28.80 25.51 -8.35
CA MET A 533 28.23 26.79 -8.74
C MET A 533 26.76 26.72 -8.33
N THR A 534 26.46 27.17 -7.12
CA THR A 534 25.13 27.68 -6.77
C THR A 534 24.83 28.80 -7.76
N THR A 535 24.13 28.47 -8.83
CA THR A 535 23.83 29.40 -9.91
C THR A 535 22.52 30.10 -9.58
N ASP A 536 22.53 30.89 -8.50
CA ASP A 536 21.45 31.81 -8.12
C ASP A 536 21.64 33.15 -8.84
N TYR A 537 21.84 33.11 -10.16
CA TYR A 537 21.77 34.32 -10.97
C TYR A 537 20.75 34.09 -12.07
N SER A 538 19.61 34.76 -11.90
CA SER A 538 18.62 34.83 -12.96
C SER A 538 19.27 35.50 -14.18
N THR A 539 19.06 34.94 -15.37
CA THR A 539 19.53 35.50 -16.65
C THR A 539 19.07 36.96 -16.88
N ASN A 540 18.12 37.45 -16.08
CA ASN A 540 17.68 38.84 -16.05
C ASN A 540 18.67 39.79 -15.34
N GLU A 541 19.36 39.36 -14.28
CA GLU A 541 20.38 40.19 -13.60
C GLU A 541 21.63 40.38 -14.45
N LEU A 542 22.04 39.34 -15.20
CA LEU A 542 23.16 39.44 -16.15
C LEU A 542 22.84 40.34 -17.35
N ARG A 543 21.56 40.53 -17.69
CA ARG A 543 21.13 41.53 -18.70
C ARG A 543 21.03 42.94 -18.11
N ARG A 544 20.57 43.07 -16.86
CA ARG A 544 20.55 44.36 -16.14
C ARG A 544 21.96 44.91 -15.87
N SER A 545 22.97 44.06 -15.68
CA SER A 545 24.36 44.50 -15.47
C SER A 545 25.10 45.01 -16.72
N VAL A 546 24.57 44.72 -17.92
CA VAL A 546 25.16 45.14 -19.21
C VAL A 546 24.53 46.43 -19.76
N ILE A 547 23.38 46.83 -19.23
CA ILE A 547 22.65 48.03 -19.67
C ILE A 547 22.93 49.17 -18.69
N ILE A 548 23.46 50.30 -19.19
CA ILE A 548 23.67 51.52 -18.38
C ILE A 548 22.34 51.92 -17.73
N PRO A 549 22.23 52.00 -16.38
CA PRO A 549 20.98 52.33 -15.70
C PRO A 549 20.34 53.62 -16.21
N VAL A 550 19.01 53.65 -16.28
CA VAL A 550 18.25 54.81 -16.80
C VAL A 550 18.59 56.09 -16.04
N SER A 551 18.82 56.00 -14.74
CA SER A 551 19.24 57.11 -13.87
C SER A 551 20.61 57.67 -14.26
N GLU A 552 21.55 56.83 -14.72
CA GLU A 552 22.86 57.27 -15.22
C GLU A 552 22.74 57.92 -16.60
N ARG A 553 21.89 57.36 -17.49
CA ARG A 553 21.58 57.99 -18.78
C ARG A 553 20.89 59.35 -18.61
N ARG A 554 19.98 59.48 -17.63
CA ARG A 554 19.34 60.76 -17.29
C ARG A 554 20.37 61.79 -16.83
N LYS A 555 21.26 61.42 -15.90
CA LYS A 555 22.33 62.32 -15.41
C LYS A 555 23.22 62.83 -16.54
N PHE A 556 23.52 61.97 -17.51
CA PHE A 556 24.28 62.36 -18.71
C PHE A 556 23.55 63.47 -19.51
N PHE A 557 22.25 63.32 -19.76
CA PHE A 557 21.48 64.33 -20.48
C PHE A 557 21.19 65.60 -19.66
N GLU A 558 21.02 65.49 -18.34
CA GLU A 558 20.93 66.66 -17.45
C GLU A 558 22.23 67.49 -17.49
N THR A 559 23.39 66.82 -17.48
CA THR A 559 24.69 67.48 -17.61
C THR A 559 24.80 68.22 -18.95
N ILE A 560 24.40 67.60 -20.07
CA ILE A 560 24.39 68.26 -21.38
C ILE A 560 23.43 69.47 -21.40
N ALA A 561 22.28 69.36 -20.72
CA ALA A 561 21.30 70.45 -20.62
C ALA A 561 21.80 71.65 -19.78
N GLU A 562 22.63 71.40 -18.76
CA GLU A 562 23.28 72.44 -17.96
C GLU A 562 24.35 73.19 -18.76
N TYR A 563 25.16 72.51 -19.56
CA TYR A 563 26.19 73.14 -20.42
C TYR A 563 25.63 73.87 -21.65
N SER A 564 24.35 73.67 -21.98
CA SER A 564 23.68 74.34 -23.10
C SER A 564 22.93 75.63 -22.70
N HIS A 565 23.07 76.07 -21.45
CA HIS A 565 22.68 77.42 -21.03
C HIS A 565 23.87 78.38 -21.22
N PRO A 566 23.76 79.42 -22.07
CA PRO A 566 24.75 80.49 -22.08
C PRO A 566 24.60 81.33 -20.80
N PHE A 567 25.72 81.68 -20.17
CA PHE A 567 25.77 82.77 -19.19
C PHE A 567 25.45 84.11 -19.87
#